data_AF-A0A516KD79-F1
#
_entry.id   AF-A0A516KD79-F1
#
_cell.length_a   1.000
_cell.length_b   1.000
_cell.length_c   1.000
_cell.angle_alpha   90.00
_cell.angle_beta   90.00
_cell.angle_gamma   90.00
#
_symmetry.space_group_name_H-M   'P 1'
#
loop_
_entity.id
_entity.type
_entity.pdbx_description
1 polymer ?
#
loop_
_entity_poly.entity_id
_entity_poly.type
_entity_poly.pdbx_seq_one_letter_code
_entity_poly.pdbx_strand_id
1 'polypeptide(L)'
;MTNNQKDQMLQIAIADGKALVILSMIKCGNEFDLLVKSINRSMELELISHETSINMEIEGEKHSFKGLFKEYSDTKKQASFVMKHPILFCIDFGDFRYEGMMPKGTRENLRRHNVKEIVFAVSNQVAPSYATKSKKMKKVTISGISNIQI
;
A
#
# COMPACT_ATOMS: atom_id res chain seq x y z
N MET A 1 -1.03 -22.72 12.74
CA MET A 1 -0.95 -21.25 12.55
C MET A 1 0.18 -21.00 11.56
N THR A 2 -0.14 -20.74 10.30
CA THR A 2 0.87 -20.51 9.25
C THR A 2 1.44 -19.11 9.40
N ASN A 3 2.76 -19.05 9.39
CA ASN A 3 3.59 -17.88 9.66
C ASN A 3 3.60 -16.93 8.44
N ASN A 4 2.43 -16.44 8.03
CA ASN A 4 2.19 -15.62 6.83
C ASN A 4 2.87 -14.24 6.83
N GLN A 5 3.56 -13.86 7.92
CA GLN A 5 4.24 -12.57 8.00
C GLN A 5 5.61 -12.54 7.34
N LYS A 6 6.23 -13.70 7.02
CA LYS A 6 7.58 -13.75 6.42
C LYS A 6 7.64 -13.17 5.00
N ASP A 7 6.50 -13.12 4.33
CA ASP A 7 6.37 -12.74 2.93
C ASP A 7 5.64 -11.40 2.75
N GLN A 8 5.48 -10.63 3.84
CA GLN A 8 4.93 -9.28 3.81
C GLN A 8 5.92 -8.29 4.44
N MET A 9 6.20 -7.20 3.72
CA MET A 9 7.02 -6.10 4.24
C MET A 9 6.16 -4.83 4.25
N LEU A 10 6.09 -4.20 5.42
CA LEU A 10 5.40 -2.93 5.60
C LEU A 10 6.40 -1.79 5.81
N GLN A 11 6.24 -0.73 5.04
CA GLN A 11 7.05 0.48 5.14
C GLN A 11 6.14 1.70 5.25
N ILE A 12 6.66 2.77 5.86
CA ILE A 12 5.98 4.06 5.91
C ILE A 12 6.96 5.19 5.58
N ALA A 13 6.54 6.08 4.69
CA ALA A 13 7.23 7.34 4.40
C ALA A 13 6.30 8.49 4.79
N ILE A 14 6.82 9.51 5.46
CA ILE A 14 6.04 10.65 5.94
C ILE A 14 6.70 11.92 5.40
N ALA A 15 5.93 12.74 4.68
CA ALA A 15 6.37 14.01 4.12
C ALA A 15 5.17 14.94 3.94
N ASP A 16 5.35 16.23 4.22
CA ASP A 16 4.41 17.31 3.89
C ASP A 16 2.94 17.05 4.28
N GLY A 17 2.71 16.59 5.51
CA GLY A 17 1.36 16.30 6.02
C GLY A 17 0.69 15.08 5.40
N LYS A 18 1.45 14.26 4.65
CA LYS A 18 1.00 12.99 4.07
C LYS A 18 1.84 11.83 4.59
N ALA A 19 1.24 10.65 4.72
CA ALA A 19 1.97 9.42 4.98
C ALA A 19 1.64 8.36 3.93
N LEU A 20 2.67 7.81 3.30
CA LEU A 20 2.59 6.70 2.37
C LEU A 20 2.87 5.40 3.11
N VAL A 21 1.86 4.56 3.27
CA VAL A 21 1.96 3.21 3.81
C VAL A 21 2.11 2.23 2.64
N ILE A 22 3.21 1.50 2.60
CA ILE A 22 3.54 0.57 1.53
C ILE A 22 3.50 -0.85 2.08
N LEU A 23 2.62 -1.68 1.55
CA LEU A 23 2.56 -3.12 1.77
C LEU A 23 3.14 -3.85 0.56
N SER A 24 4.31 -4.45 0.73
CA SER A 24 4.95 -5.30 -0.27
C SER A 24 4.70 -6.77 0.06
N MET A 25 3.94 -7.44 -0.81
CA MET A 25 3.68 -8.88 -0.74
C MET A 25 4.70 -9.62 -1.60
N ILE A 26 5.67 -10.27 -0.97
CA ILE A 26 6.76 -10.99 -1.61
C ILE A 26 6.29 -12.41 -1.93
N LYS A 27 6.33 -12.84 -3.20
CA LYS A 27 5.87 -14.18 -3.63
C LYS A 27 4.40 -14.55 -3.33
N CYS A 28 3.61 -13.66 -2.74
CA CYS A 28 2.19 -13.87 -2.42
C CYS A 28 1.24 -13.23 -3.45
N GLY A 29 1.34 -13.63 -4.72
CA GLY A 29 0.52 -13.04 -5.80
C GLY A 29 -1.00 -13.21 -5.61
N ASN A 30 -1.45 -14.34 -5.06
CA ASN A 30 -2.86 -14.59 -4.79
C ASN A 30 -3.41 -13.71 -3.66
N GLU A 31 -2.61 -13.43 -2.63
CA GLU A 31 -3.01 -12.54 -1.53
C GLU A 31 -3.18 -11.10 -2.00
N PHE A 32 -2.34 -10.65 -2.94
CA PHE A 32 -2.48 -9.34 -3.57
C PHE A 32 -3.83 -9.21 -4.28
N ASP A 33 -4.16 -10.17 -5.15
CA ASP A 33 -5.39 -10.13 -5.93
C ASP A 33 -6.63 -10.23 -5.01
N LEU A 34 -6.55 -11.01 -3.93
CA LEU A 34 -7.60 -11.08 -2.90
C LEU A 34 -7.78 -9.75 -2.17
N LEU A 35 -6.70 -9.14 -1.69
CA LEU A 35 -6.75 -7.87 -0.97
C LEU A 35 -7.35 -6.77 -1.84
N VAL A 36 -6.84 -6.60 -3.07
CA VAL A 36 -7.34 -5.57 -4.01
C VAL A 36 -8.81 -5.79 -4.34
N LYS A 37 -9.22 -7.05 -4.52
CA LYS A 37 -10.62 -7.40 -4.78
C LYS A 37 -11.52 -7.12 -3.58
N SER A 38 -11.06 -7.35 -2.36
CA SER A 38 -11.80 -7.02 -1.14
C SER A 38 -12.02 -5.52 -1.02
N ILE A 39 -10.96 -4.71 -1.17
CA ILE A 39 -11.07 -3.25 -1.11
C ILE A 39 -12.07 -2.72 -2.16
N ASN A 40 -11.90 -3.12 -3.43
CA ASN A 40 -12.76 -2.64 -4.52
C ASN A 40 -14.23 -3.06 -4.37
N ARG A 41 -14.53 -4.08 -3.55
CA ARG A 41 -15.90 -4.50 -3.25
C ARG A 41 -16.49 -3.76 -2.07
N SER A 42 -15.66 -3.36 -1.12
CA SER A 42 -16.09 -2.75 0.13
C SER A 42 -16.38 -1.26 0.02
N MET A 43 -15.83 -0.59 -1.00
CA MET A 43 -16.11 0.82 -1.23
C MET A 43 -15.99 1.23 -2.69
N GLU A 44 -16.63 2.35 -3.02
CA GLU A 44 -16.54 2.98 -4.34
C GLU A 44 -15.28 3.87 -4.41
N LEU A 45 -14.35 3.49 -5.29
CA LEU A 45 -13.11 4.22 -5.53
C LEU A 45 -13.11 4.80 -6.95
N GLU A 46 -12.65 6.05 -7.08
CA GLU A 46 -12.44 6.66 -8.39
C GLU A 46 -11.08 6.25 -8.95
N LEU A 47 -11.04 5.72 -10.18
CA LEU A 47 -9.80 5.39 -10.86
C LEU A 47 -9.13 6.69 -11.36
N ILE A 48 -7.95 6.99 -10.84
CA ILE A 48 -7.16 8.18 -11.21
C ILE A 48 -6.24 7.86 -12.38
N SER A 49 -5.55 6.72 -12.34
CA SER A 49 -4.61 6.33 -13.37
C SER A 49 -4.54 4.82 -13.53
N HIS A 50 -4.19 4.38 -14.74
CA HIS A 50 -3.95 2.97 -15.07
C HIS A 50 -2.84 2.85 -16.10
N GLU A 51 -1.77 2.16 -15.72
CA GLU A 51 -0.66 1.83 -16.59
C GLU A 51 -0.39 0.32 -16.58
N THR A 52 0.15 -0.19 -17.69
CA THR A 52 0.54 -1.61 -17.83
C THR A 52 2.04 -1.84 -17.75
N SER A 53 2.82 -0.76 -17.72
CA SER A 53 4.26 -0.80 -17.56
C SER A 53 4.76 0.51 -16.95
N ILE A 54 5.73 0.41 -16.05
CA ILE A 54 6.46 1.56 -15.51
C ILE A 54 7.95 1.36 -15.73
N ASN A 55 8.66 2.45 -16.05
CA ASN A 55 10.11 2.46 -16.06
C ASN A 55 10.59 3.18 -14.80
N MET A 56 11.45 2.53 -14.03
CA MET A 56 12.04 3.09 -12.82
C MET A 56 13.55 3.09 -12.95
N GLU A 57 14.20 4.15 -12.49
CA GLU A 57 15.64 4.21 -12.36
C GLU A 57 16.02 3.94 -10.89
N ILE A 58 16.80 2.88 -10.64
CA ILE A 58 17.26 2.50 -9.31
C ILE A 58 18.78 2.43 -9.37
N GLU A 59 19.47 3.22 -8.56
CA GLU A 59 20.95 3.26 -8.51
C GLU A 59 21.61 3.54 -9.88
N GLY A 60 20.94 4.33 -10.74
CA GLY A 60 21.40 4.64 -12.10
C GLY A 60 21.11 3.55 -13.15
N GLU A 61 20.51 2.43 -12.75
CA GLU A 61 20.04 1.40 -13.66
C GLU A 61 18.57 1.58 -14.01
N LYS A 62 18.26 1.59 -15.32
CA LYS A 62 16.88 1.64 -15.82
C LYS A 62 16.25 0.25 -15.78
N HIS A 63 15.25 0.08 -14.94
CA HIS A 63 14.43 -1.12 -14.86
C HIS A 63 13.05 -0.87 -15.46
N SER A 64 12.62 -1.78 -16.35
CA SER A 64 11.26 -1.78 -16.85
C SER A 64 10.43 -2.85 -16.14
N PHE A 65 9.33 -2.44 -15.53
CA PHE A 65 8.36 -3.30 -14.88
C PHE A 65 7.13 -3.42 -15.75
N LYS A 66 6.65 -4.66 -15.92
CA LYS A 66 5.40 -4.94 -16.62
C LYS A 66 4.37 -5.49 -15.64
N GLY A 67 3.13 -5.05 -15.75
CA GLY A 67 2.03 -5.60 -14.97
C GLY A 67 0.87 -4.63 -14.82
N LEU A 68 0.30 -4.54 -13.63
CA LEU A 68 -0.91 -3.75 -13.38
C LEU A 68 -0.58 -2.63 -12.40
N PHE A 69 -0.60 -1.38 -12.87
CA PHE A 69 -0.38 -0.20 -12.04
C PHE A 69 -1.66 0.60 -12.04
N LYS A 70 -2.35 0.67 -10.90
CA LYS A 70 -3.58 1.45 -10.77
C LYS A 70 -3.51 2.37 -9.58
N GLU A 71 -4.00 3.57 -9.76
CA GLU A 71 -4.16 4.54 -8.67
C GLU A 71 -5.63 4.91 -8.55
N TYR A 72 -6.08 4.92 -7.32
CA TYR A 72 -7.45 5.19 -6.94
C TYR A 72 -7.51 6.30 -5.91
N SER A 73 -8.62 7.04 -5.90
CA SER A 73 -8.92 8.05 -4.90
C SER A 73 -10.21 7.72 -4.18
N ASP A 74 -10.18 7.79 -2.85
CA ASP A 74 -11.39 7.82 -2.02
C ASP A 74 -11.95 9.25 -1.96
N THR A 75 -12.67 9.64 -3.01
CA THR A 75 -13.27 10.99 -3.09
C THR A 75 -14.42 11.21 -2.13
N LYS A 76 -15.06 10.11 -1.68
CA LYS A 76 -16.15 10.14 -0.69
C LYS A 76 -15.64 10.14 0.75
N LYS A 77 -14.32 10.02 0.98
CA LYS A 77 -13.68 10.00 2.30
C LYS A 77 -14.30 8.96 3.24
N GLN A 78 -14.56 7.77 2.72
CA GLN A 78 -15.16 6.66 3.49
C GLN A 78 -14.10 5.85 4.23
N ALA A 79 -12.90 5.72 3.66
CA ALA A 79 -11.82 4.98 4.27
C ALA A 79 -11.31 5.70 5.52
N SER A 80 -10.92 4.92 6.53
CA SER A 80 -10.33 5.46 7.75
C SER A 80 -9.05 4.75 8.15
N PHE A 81 -8.13 5.51 8.71
CA PHE A 81 -6.88 5.01 9.27
C PHE A 81 -6.90 5.19 10.80
N VAL A 82 -6.67 4.11 11.55
CA VAL A 82 -6.70 4.14 13.00
C VAL A 82 -5.44 3.49 13.56
N MET A 83 -4.67 4.24 14.35
CA MET A 83 -3.62 3.70 15.21
C MET A 83 -4.25 3.17 16.50
N LYS A 84 -4.37 1.85 16.64
CA LYS A 84 -4.96 1.20 17.82
C LYS A 84 -3.98 1.14 19.01
N HIS A 85 -2.68 0.99 18.72
CA HIS A 85 -1.59 0.89 19.70
C HIS A 85 -0.35 1.59 19.10
N PRO A 86 0.69 1.96 19.87
CA PRO A 86 1.94 2.54 19.36
C PRO A 86 2.52 1.92 18.08
N ILE A 87 2.24 0.63 17.82
CA ILE A 87 2.69 -0.09 16.61
C ILE A 87 1.55 -0.76 15.84
N LEU A 88 0.32 -0.83 16.38
CA LEU A 88 -0.79 -1.50 15.69
C LEU A 88 -1.67 -0.48 15.00
N PHE A 89 -2.02 -0.74 13.76
CA PHE A 89 -2.94 0.08 12.99
C PHE A 89 -3.94 -0.77 12.23
N CYS A 90 -5.04 -0.14 11.82
CA CYS A 90 -5.89 -0.66 10.78
C CYS A 90 -6.25 0.41 9.75
N ILE A 91 -6.54 -0.05 8.54
CA ILE A 91 -7.22 0.73 7.51
C ILE A 91 -8.57 0.07 7.27
N ASP A 92 -9.62 0.84 7.50
CA ASP A 92 -11.00 0.42 7.33
C ASP A 92 -11.50 0.95 5.99
N PHE A 93 -11.95 0.05 5.12
CA PHE A 93 -12.53 0.34 3.80
C PHE A 93 -14.03 0.03 3.78
N GLY A 94 -14.71 0.06 4.93
CA GLY A 94 -16.11 -0.35 5.09
C GLY A 94 -16.22 -1.82 5.44
N ASP A 95 -16.70 -2.65 4.51
CA ASP A 95 -16.87 -4.10 4.73
C ASP A 95 -15.55 -4.88 4.80
N PHE A 96 -14.42 -4.23 4.57
CA PHE A 96 -13.09 -4.83 4.62
C PHE A 96 -12.15 -3.99 5.49
N ARG A 97 -11.46 -4.66 6.41
CA ARG A 97 -10.46 -4.06 7.28
C ARG A 97 -9.11 -4.75 7.08
N TYR A 98 -8.09 -3.94 6.80
CA TYR A 98 -6.71 -4.39 6.83
C TYR A 98 -6.09 -4.02 8.19
N GLU A 99 -5.38 -4.95 8.81
CA GLU A 99 -4.65 -4.73 10.06
C GLU A 99 -3.17 -5.02 9.85
N GLY A 100 -2.32 -4.21 10.47
CA GLY A 100 -0.87 -4.35 10.34
C GLY A 100 -0.10 -3.79 11.52
N MET A 101 1.22 -4.00 11.48
CA MET A 101 2.15 -3.51 12.49
C MET A 101 3.13 -2.51 11.85
N MET A 102 3.16 -1.28 12.38
CA MET A 102 4.12 -0.24 12.01
C MET A 102 5.42 -0.35 12.80
N PRO A 103 6.53 0.21 12.28
CA PRO A 103 7.74 0.43 13.06
C PRO A 103 7.48 1.22 14.36
N LYS A 104 8.31 0.99 15.38
CA LYS A 104 8.25 1.76 16.63
C LYS A 104 8.55 3.24 16.34
N GLY A 105 7.79 4.14 16.95
CA GLY A 105 7.94 5.59 16.77
C GLY A 105 7.10 6.18 15.63
N THR A 106 6.45 5.35 14.81
CA THR A 106 5.60 5.81 13.71
C THR A 106 4.44 6.67 14.22
N ARG A 107 3.81 6.30 15.34
CA ARG A 107 2.70 7.08 15.93
C ARG A 107 3.11 8.52 16.23
N GLU A 108 4.24 8.68 16.92
CA GLU A 108 4.79 9.98 17.25
C GLU A 108 5.19 10.76 16.00
N ASN A 109 5.73 10.07 14.99
CA ASN A 109 6.12 10.68 13.73
C ASN A 109 4.91 11.23 12.96
N LEU A 110 3.82 10.46 12.87
CA LEU A 110 2.55 10.89 12.26
C LEU A 110 1.99 12.14 12.96
N ARG A 111 2.04 12.19 14.30
CA ARG A 111 1.61 13.36 15.08
C ARG A 111 2.49 14.58 14.84
N ARG A 112 3.82 14.42 14.90
CA ARG A 112 4.78 15.52 14.70
C ARG A 112 4.64 16.17 13.32
N HIS A 113 4.38 15.38 12.30
CA HIS A 113 4.21 15.86 10.94
C HIS A 113 2.77 16.31 10.61
N ASN A 114 1.87 16.35 11.59
CA ASN A 114 0.47 16.75 11.41
C ASN A 114 -0.18 16.08 10.20
N VAL A 115 -0.06 14.75 10.09
CA VAL A 115 -0.53 14.01 8.92
C VAL A 115 -2.04 14.14 8.75
N LYS A 116 -2.46 14.59 7.56
CA LYS A 116 -3.86 14.82 7.15
C LYS A 116 -4.35 13.86 6.06
N GLU A 117 -3.43 13.12 5.44
CA GLU A 117 -3.75 12.13 4.41
C GLU A 117 -2.86 10.90 4.55
N ILE A 118 -3.49 9.73 4.51
CA ILE A 118 -2.81 8.45 4.32
C ILE A 118 -2.97 8.03 2.86
N VAL A 119 -1.87 7.61 2.24
CA VAL A 119 -1.85 6.92 0.96
C VAL A 119 -1.50 5.47 1.24
N PHE A 120 -2.34 4.53 0.82
CA PHE A 120 -2.10 3.10 0.99
C PHE A 120 -1.73 2.48 -0.35
N ALA A 121 -0.51 1.95 -0.45
CA ALA A 121 -0.01 1.29 -1.63
C ALA A 121 0.25 -0.19 -1.35
N VAL A 122 -0.32 -1.07 -2.14
CA VAL A 122 -0.06 -2.51 -2.09
C VAL A 122 0.64 -2.93 -3.37
N SER A 123 1.68 -3.74 -3.26
CA SER A 123 2.43 -4.26 -4.41
C SER A 123 2.71 -5.75 -4.24
N ASN A 124 2.74 -6.49 -5.34
CA ASN A 124 3.33 -7.83 -5.33
C ASN A 124 4.75 -7.77 -5.90
N GLN A 125 5.72 -8.24 -5.13
CA GLN A 125 7.09 -8.38 -5.58
C GLN A 125 7.34 -9.85 -5.91
N VAL A 126 7.53 -10.14 -7.19
CA VAL A 126 8.05 -11.44 -7.62
C VAL A 126 9.57 -11.39 -7.43
N ALA A 127 10.12 -12.32 -6.64
CA ALA A 127 11.56 -12.43 -6.48
C ALA A 127 12.24 -12.51 -7.86
N PRO A 128 13.38 -11.85 -8.07
CA PRO A 128 14.04 -11.85 -9.37
C PRO A 128 14.36 -13.30 -9.77
N SER A 129 13.79 -13.78 -10.87
CA SER A 129 14.38 -14.90 -11.58
C SER A 129 15.49 -14.34 -12.46
N TYR A 130 16.67 -14.97 -12.41
CA TYR A 130 17.86 -14.56 -13.18
C TYR A 130 17.64 -14.54 -14.71
N ALA A 131 16.46 -14.92 -15.20
CA ALA A 131 16.20 -15.20 -16.62
C ALA A 131 15.40 -14.13 -17.38
N THR A 132 14.85 -13.08 -16.74
CA THR A 132 13.98 -12.11 -17.44
C THR A 132 14.39 -10.66 -17.23
N LYS A 133 14.63 -9.94 -18.35
CA LYS A 133 14.89 -8.48 -18.39
C LYS A 133 13.74 -7.61 -17.87
N SER A 134 12.51 -8.14 -17.81
CA SER A 134 11.35 -7.43 -17.26
C SER A 134 10.83 -8.12 -16.01
N LYS A 135 10.78 -7.40 -14.88
CA LYS A 135 10.17 -7.89 -13.63
C LYS A 135 8.65 -7.73 -13.71
N LYS A 136 7.91 -8.79 -13.36
CA LYS A 136 6.44 -8.72 -13.25
C LYS A 136 6.07 -8.12 -11.89
N MET A 137 5.33 -7.02 -11.91
CA MET A 137 4.86 -6.33 -10.70
C MET A 137 3.46 -5.77 -10.93
N LYS A 138 2.59 -5.95 -9.94
CA LYS A 138 1.31 -5.28 -9.80
C LYS A 138 1.40 -4.35 -8.60
N LYS A 139 0.80 -3.16 -8.72
CA LYS A 139 0.69 -2.17 -7.67
C LYS A 139 -0.69 -1.51 -7.75
N VAL A 140 -1.32 -1.37 -6.59
CA VAL A 140 -2.53 -0.58 -6.41
C VAL A 140 -2.24 0.46 -5.34
N THR A 141 -2.50 1.72 -5.66
CA THR A 141 -2.40 2.84 -4.72
C THR A 141 -3.78 3.41 -4.46
N ILE A 142 -4.07 3.76 -3.21
CA ILE A 142 -5.32 4.39 -2.79
C ILE A 142 -4.95 5.66 -2.02
N SER A 143 -5.35 6.82 -2.53
CA SER A 143 -5.17 8.14 -1.90
C SER A 143 -6.50 8.67 -1.35
N GLY A 144 -6.48 9.81 -0.66
CA GLY A 144 -7.68 10.46 -0.12
C GLY A 144 -8.14 9.99 1.26
N ILE A 145 -7.43 9.03 1.89
CA ILE A 145 -7.76 8.53 3.23
C ILE A 145 -7.45 9.62 4.26
N SER A 146 -8.48 10.38 4.64
CA SER A 146 -8.35 11.60 5.47
C SER A 146 -9.03 11.49 6.83
N ASN A 147 -9.84 10.45 7.07
CA ASN A 147 -10.33 10.11 8.40
C ASN A 147 -9.24 9.40 9.19
N ILE A 148 -8.43 10.16 9.92
CA ILE A 148 -7.22 9.66 10.60
C ILE A 148 -7.38 9.80 12.11
N GLN A 149 -7.16 8.69 12.83
CA GLN A 149 -7.13 8.63 14.29
C GLN A 149 -5.76 8.11 14.74
N ILE A 150 -4.97 8.94 15.43
CA ILE A 150 -3.59 8.63 15.86
C ILE A 150 -3.47 8.52 17.36
#